data_AF-A0A640V559-F1
#
_entry.id   AF-A0A640V559-F1
#
_cell.length_a   1.000
_cell.length_b   1.000
_cell.length_c   1.000
_cell.angle_alpha   90.00
_cell.angle_beta   90.00
_cell.angle_gamma   90.00
#
_symmetry.space_group_name_H-M   'P 1'
#
loop_
_entity.id
_entity.type
_entity.pdbx_description
1 polymer ?
#
loop_
_entity_poly.entity_id
_entity_poly.type
_entity_poly.pdbx_seq_one_letter_code
_entity_poly.pdbx_strand_id
1 'polypeptide(L)'
;MPLLRRMIAVLFTLACLCGLLATGGTAHAANPETNRAATWNMQVGRDRWQGAAAIARDNTVLALQEVPNEPPAGARYIGTIGNTIDHYEWTIARGVTRQLYILYTTSRNLAIATAWVRTRWWRSRACTVRR
;
A
#
# COMPACT_ATOMS: atom_id res chain seq x y z
N MET A 1 -26.75 -4.47 -49.05
CA MET A 1 -25.85 -3.99 -47.96
C MET A 1 -26.49 -3.78 -46.56
N PRO A 2 -27.81 -3.68 -46.32
CA PRO A 2 -28.34 -3.45 -44.96
C PRO A 2 -28.31 -4.69 -44.05
N LEU A 3 -28.34 -5.90 -44.62
CA LEU A 3 -28.30 -7.17 -43.88
C LEU A 3 -26.94 -7.44 -43.22
N LEU A 4 -25.84 -7.16 -43.92
CA LEU A 4 -24.48 -7.32 -43.40
C LEU A 4 -24.21 -6.39 -42.21
N ARG A 5 -24.68 -5.14 -42.29
CA ARG A 5 -24.53 -4.13 -41.22
C ARG A 5 -25.34 -4.50 -39.96
N ARG A 6 -26.52 -5.12 -40.15
CA ARG A 6 -27.34 -5.63 -39.04
C ARG A 6 -26.72 -6.86 -38.38
N MET A 7 -26.14 -7.78 -39.15
CA MET A 7 -25.42 -8.93 -38.61
C MET A 7 -24.20 -8.51 -37.78
N ILE A 8 -23.42 -7.54 -38.25
CA ILE A 8 -22.25 -7.03 -37.51
C ILE A 8 -22.70 -6.40 -36.19
N ALA A 9 -23.77 -5.60 -36.19
CA ALA A 9 -24.30 -5.00 -34.96
C ALA A 9 -24.76 -6.06 -33.94
N VAL A 10 -25.44 -7.12 -34.39
CA VAL A 10 -25.88 -8.22 -33.51
C VAL A 10 -24.69 -8.97 -32.93
N LEU A 11 -23.69 -9.32 -33.74
CA LEU A 11 -22.48 -10.01 -33.28
C LEU A 11 -21.68 -9.17 -32.28
N PHE A 12 -21.59 -7.86 -32.52
CA PHE A 12 -20.91 -6.94 -31.61
C PHE A 12 -21.64 -6.82 -30.27
N THR A 13 -22.97 -6.79 -30.31
CA THR A 13 -23.80 -6.72 -29.09
C THR A 13 -23.70 -8.01 -28.29
N LEU A 14 -23.70 -9.17 -28.96
CA LEU A 14 -23.52 -10.48 -28.32
C LEU A 14 -22.14 -10.60 -27.67
N ALA A 15 -21.08 -10.15 -28.36
CA ALA A 15 -19.72 -10.15 -27.83
C ALA A 15 -19.57 -9.24 -26.59
N CYS A 16 -20.19 -8.05 -26.61
CA CYS A 16 -20.24 -7.18 -25.44
C CYS A 16 -21.01 -7.81 -24.27
N LEU A 17 -22.14 -8.48 -24.53
CA LEU A 17 -22.94 -9.12 -23.50
C LEU A 17 -22.19 -10.30 -22.83
N CYS A 18 -21.47 -11.10 -23.62
CA CYS A 18 -20.62 -12.18 -23.11
C CYS A 18 -19.41 -11.65 -22.33
N GLY A 19 -18.84 -10.51 -22.73
CA GLY A 19 -17.73 -9.86 -22.01
C GLY A 19 -18.13 -9.34 -20.63
N LEU A 20 -19.36 -8.85 -20.46
CA LEU A 20 -19.87 -8.35 -19.18
C LEU A 20 -20.09 -9.46 -18.14
N LEU A 21 -20.36 -10.69 -18.57
CA LEU A 21 -20.56 -11.83 -17.66
C LEU A 21 -19.24 -12.42 -17.13
N ALA A 22 -18.10 -12.07 -17.73
CA ALA A 22 -16.79 -12.61 -17.35
C ALA A 22 -16.05 -11.81 -16.24
N THR A 23 -16.64 -10.73 -15.72
CA THR A 23 -16.03 -9.89 -14.67
C THR A 23 -16.73 -9.99 -13.33
N GLY A 24 -17.35 -11.13 -13.03
CA GLY A 24 -17.98 -11.44 -11.75
C GLY A 24 -16.96 -11.81 -10.66
N GLY A 25 -15.96 -10.95 -10.42
CA GLY A 25 -15.23 -10.98 -9.17
C GLY A 25 -15.98 -10.11 -8.18
N THR A 26 -16.68 -10.70 -7.21
CA THR A 26 -17.17 -9.93 -6.06
C THR A 26 -15.95 -9.28 -5.41
N ALA A 27 -15.92 -7.95 -5.32
CA ALA A 27 -14.95 -7.28 -4.49
C ALA A 27 -15.25 -7.73 -3.06
N HIS A 28 -14.50 -8.71 -2.56
CA HIS A 28 -14.63 -9.15 -1.18
C HIS A 28 -14.27 -7.94 -0.31
N ALA A 29 -15.27 -7.42 0.41
CA ALA A 29 -15.02 -6.44 1.46
C ALA A 29 -14.02 -7.06 2.42
N ALA A 30 -12.86 -6.41 2.59
CA ALA A 30 -11.91 -6.83 3.60
C ALA A 30 -12.63 -6.85 4.95
N ASN A 31 -12.52 -7.96 5.69
CA ASN A 31 -13.16 -8.07 6.99
C ASN A 31 -12.65 -6.92 7.88
N PRO A 32 -13.51 -6.00 8.35
CA PRO A 32 -13.08 -4.82 9.11
C PRO A 32 -12.32 -5.19 10.38
N GLU A 33 -12.56 -6.37 10.96
CA GLU A 33 -11.89 -6.82 12.19
C GLU A 33 -10.45 -7.30 12.01
N THR A 34 -10.00 -7.48 10.76
CA THR A 34 -8.65 -7.95 10.45
C THR A 34 -7.61 -6.84 10.41
N ASN A 35 -8.03 -5.57 10.40
CA ASN A 35 -7.13 -4.42 10.31
C ASN A 35 -7.14 -3.63 11.62
N ARG A 36 -6.08 -3.78 12.40
CA ARG A 36 -5.92 -3.05 13.66
C ARG A 36 -4.99 -1.85 13.47
N ALA A 37 -5.38 -0.73 14.06
CA ALA A 37 -4.58 0.49 14.07
C ALA A 37 -4.21 0.82 15.52
N ALA A 38 -2.97 1.26 15.71
CA ALA A 38 -2.46 1.73 16.99
C ALA A 38 -1.74 3.06 16.83
N THR A 39 -1.63 3.81 17.93
CA THR A 39 -0.81 5.02 18.01
C THR A 39 0.17 4.88 19.17
N TRP A 40 1.35 5.49 19.04
CA TRP A 40 2.30 5.52 20.14
C TRP A 40 3.24 6.73 20.06
N ASN A 41 3.49 7.34 21.22
CA ASN A 41 4.44 8.44 21.34
C ASN A 41 5.83 7.89 21.70
N MET A 42 6.81 8.13 20.81
CA MET A 42 8.18 7.67 20.97
C MET A 42 9.03 8.55 21.88
N GLN A 43 8.56 9.73 22.29
CA GLN A 43 9.26 10.66 23.17
C GLN A 43 10.73 10.88 22.77
N VAL A 44 11.02 10.85 21.46
CA VAL A 44 12.37 10.97 20.86
C VAL A 44 13.35 9.87 21.32
N GLY A 45 12.87 8.80 21.95
CA GLY A 45 13.67 7.69 22.45
C GLY A 45 14.07 6.73 21.34
N ARG A 46 15.38 6.60 21.07
CA ARG A 46 15.90 5.66 20.07
C ARG A 46 15.69 4.19 20.44
N ASP A 47 15.76 3.88 21.72
CA ASP A 47 15.48 2.57 22.33
C ASP A 47 14.01 2.14 22.14
N ARG A 48 13.09 3.11 22.00
CA ARG A 48 11.66 2.83 21.85
C ARG A 48 11.30 2.14 20.55
N TRP A 49 12.17 2.13 19.55
CA TRP A 49 11.95 1.35 18.34
C TRP A 49 11.62 -0.13 18.60
N GLN A 50 12.13 -0.72 19.69
CA GLN A 50 11.79 -2.08 20.08
C GLN A 50 10.32 -2.22 20.51
N GLY A 51 9.79 -1.26 21.28
CA GLY A 51 8.37 -1.23 21.64
C GLY A 51 7.48 -0.98 20.43
N ALA A 52 7.91 -0.14 19.50
CA ALA A 52 7.16 0.13 18.27
C ALA A 52 7.08 -1.13 17.41
N ALA A 53 8.17 -1.89 17.32
CA ALA A 53 8.20 -3.18 16.65
C ALA A 53 7.23 -4.18 17.30
N ALA A 54 7.16 -4.23 18.63
CA ALA A 54 6.22 -5.10 19.34
C ALA A 54 4.76 -4.73 19.01
N ILE A 55 4.40 -3.45 19.09
CA ILE A 55 3.04 -2.98 18.75
C ILE A 55 2.72 -3.24 17.27
N ALA A 56 3.67 -2.99 16.35
CA ALA A 56 3.47 -3.19 14.92
C ALA A 56 3.37 -4.66 14.48
N ARG A 57 3.71 -5.63 15.34
CA ARG A 57 3.48 -7.06 15.05
C ARG A 57 1.99 -7.38 15.03
N ASP A 58 1.25 -6.86 15.99
CA ASP A 58 -0.16 -7.18 16.21
C ASP A 58 -1.12 -6.17 15.53
N ASN A 59 -0.57 -5.07 15.01
CA ASN A 59 -1.32 -4.01 14.35
C ASN A 59 -0.91 -3.88 12.88
N THR A 60 -1.92 -3.75 12.01
CA THR A 60 -1.72 -3.54 10.58
C THR A 60 -1.11 -2.17 10.31
N VAL A 61 -1.51 -1.16 11.09
CA VAL A 61 -1.01 0.22 10.99
C VAL A 61 -0.62 0.71 12.38
N LEU A 62 0.56 1.33 12.47
CA LEU A 62 1.04 2.01 13.67
C LEU A 62 1.45 3.43 13.30
N ALA A 63 0.78 4.41 13.90
CA ALA A 63 1.16 5.82 13.80
C ALA A 63 2.02 6.23 15.00
N LEU A 64 3.16 6.85 14.72
CA LEU A 64 4.18 7.22 15.70
C LEU A 64 4.33 8.73 15.78
N GLN A 65 4.35 9.26 17.00
CA GLN A 65 4.68 10.66 17.27
C GLN A 65 6.04 10.78 17.94
N GLU A 66 6.68 11.95 17.80
CA GLU A 66 7.98 12.24 18.41
C GLU A 66 9.06 11.22 18.06
N VAL A 67 9.10 10.85 16.78
CA VAL A 67 10.04 9.84 16.28
C VAL A 67 11.47 10.38 16.38
N PRO A 68 12.46 9.59 16.83
CA PRO A 68 13.86 10.01 16.80
C PRO A 68 14.34 10.27 15.37
N ASN A 69 15.45 10.99 15.21
CA ASN A 69 16.00 11.28 13.87
C ASN A 69 16.60 10.04 13.21
N GLU A 70 16.98 9.05 14.00
CA GLU A 70 17.58 7.82 13.48
C GLU A 70 16.49 6.77 13.20
N PRO A 71 16.48 6.19 12.00
CA PRO A 71 15.58 5.08 11.68
C PRO A 71 15.88 3.85 12.55
N PRO A 72 14.92 2.93 12.71
CA PRO A 72 15.12 1.74 13.53
C PRO A 72 16.16 0.80 12.95
N ALA A 73 16.71 -0.07 13.80
CA ALA A 73 17.46 -1.23 13.33
C ALA A 73 16.60 -2.10 12.39
N GLY A 74 17.22 -2.64 11.34
CA GLY A 74 16.53 -3.42 10.32
C GLY A 74 15.69 -2.61 9.33
N ALA A 75 15.72 -1.28 9.40
CA ALA A 75 15.16 -0.41 8.37
C ALA A 75 16.13 -0.26 7.19
N ARG A 76 15.68 -0.67 6.01
CA ARG A 76 16.37 -0.50 4.75
C ARG A 76 15.71 0.63 3.98
N TYR A 77 16.43 1.71 3.74
CA TYR A 77 15.93 2.86 2.98
C TYR A 77 15.57 2.45 1.54
N ILE A 78 14.42 2.94 1.07
CA ILE A 78 13.86 2.66 -0.26
C ILE A 78 13.88 3.92 -1.14
N GLY A 79 13.61 5.08 -0.56
CA GLY A 79 13.56 6.36 -1.27
C GLY A 79 12.79 7.41 -0.49
N THR A 80 12.56 8.57 -1.12
CA THR A 80 11.79 9.67 -0.55
C THR A 80 10.54 9.94 -1.40
N ILE A 81 9.42 10.21 -0.74
CA ILE A 81 8.13 10.56 -1.35
C ILE A 81 7.91 12.06 -1.16
N GLY A 82 7.60 12.78 -2.24
CA GLY A 82 7.24 14.20 -2.17
C GLY A 82 8.32 15.10 -1.58
N ASN A 83 9.59 14.65 -1.62
CA ASN A 83 10.78 15.32 -1.08
C ASN A 83 10.87 15.42 0.46
N THR A 84 9.91 14.89 1.21
CA THR A 84 9.85 15.11 2.67
C THR A 84 9.62 13.84 3.49
N ILE A 85 9.12 12.78 2.87
CA ILE A 85 8.80 11.52 3.56
C ILE A 85 9.79 10.47 3.14
N ASP A 86 10.65 10.06 4.05
CA ASP A 86 11.53 8.93 3.81
C ASP A 86 10.79 7.62 3.97
N HIS A 87 11.03 6.71 3.03
CA HIS A 87 10.40 5.41 2.95
C HIS A 87 11.45 4.32 3.20
N TYR A 88 11.14 3.42 4.13
CA TYR A 88 11.95 2.29 4.52
C TYR A 88 11.14 0.99 4.43
N GLU A 89 11.83 -0.09 4.12
CA GLU A 89 11.39 -1.44 4.41
C GLU A 89 11.98 -1.85 5.77
N TRP A 90 11.13 -2.07 6.76
CA TRP A 90 11.53 -2.28 8.14
C TRP A 90 11.25 -3.71 8.59
N THR A 91 12.33 -4.46 8.83
CA THR A 91 12.25 -5.82 9.38
C THR A 91 12.09 -5.75 10.90
N ILE A 92 10.89 -6.04 11.41
CA ILE A 92 10.55 -5.95 12.85
C ILE A 92 10.72 -7.26 13.61
N ALA A 93 10.76 -8.37 12.89
CA ALA A 93 11.05 -9.70 13.39
C ALA A 93 11.49 -10.60 12.23
N ARG A 94 11.98 -11.80 12.54
CA ARG A 94 12.30 -12.79 11.51
C ARG A 94 11.06 -13.08 10.65
N GLY A 95 11.15 -12.78 9.35
CA GLY A 95 10.07 -12.98 8.40
C GLY A 95 8.91 -11.98 8.50
N VAL A 96 9.03 -10.93 9.33
CA VAL A 96 7.99 -9.90 9.47
C VAL A 96 8.56 -8.55 9.09
N THR A 97 8.02 -8.00 8.01
CA THR A 97 8.42 -6.72 7.44
C THR A 97 7.24 -5.74 7.43
N ARG A 98 7.56 -4.44 7.58
CA ARG A 98 6.63 -3.32 7.48
C ARG A 98 7.18 -2.27 6.51
N GLN A 99 6.29 -1.54 5.87
CA GLN A 99 6.64 -0.30 5.19
C GLN A 99 6.61 0.81 6.24
N LEU A 100 7.74 1.48 6.44
CA LEU A 100 7.90 2.57 7.39
C LEU A 100 8.08 3.86 6.63
N TYR A 101 7.26 4.85 6.94
CA TYR A 101 7.32 6.18 6.37
C TYR A 101 7.62 7.17 7.48
N ILE A 102 8.72 7.91 7.37
CA ILE A 102 9.13 8.91 8.36
C ILE A 102 9.04 10.28 7.72
N LEU A 103 8.25 11.16 8.32
CA LEU A 103 8.20 12.58 7.99
C LEU A 103 9.11 13.31 8.98
N TYR A 104 10.23 13.80 8.49
CA TYR A 104 11.12 14.65 9.26
C TYR A 104 10.58 16.08 9.27
N THR A 105 10.40 16.65 10.47
CA THR A 105 9.90 18.02 10.64
C THR A 105 10.83 18.83 11.52
N THR A 106 10.63 20.15 11.55
CA THR A 106 11.42 21.05 12.40
C THR A 106 11.06 20.96 13.89
N SER A 107 9.88 20.42 14.23
CA SER A 107 9.41 20.34 15.62
C SER A 107 9.57 18.92 16.17
N ARG A 108 8.81 17.96 15.62
CA ARG A 108 8.83 16.55 16.03
C ARG A 108 8.54 15.66 14.82
N ASN A 109 9.36 14.65 14.61
CA ASN A 109 9.16 13.73 13.50
C ASN A 109 7.92 12.86 13.75
N LEU A 110 7.29 12.48 12.66
CA LEU A 110 6.13 11.60 12.65
C LEU A 110 6.45 10.38 11.80
N ALA A 111 5.87 9.22 12.12
CA ALA A 111 6.00 8.07 11.25
C ALA A 111 4.73 7.23 11.17
N ILE A 112 4.63 6.47 10.09
CA ILE A 112 3.61 5.43 9.91
C ILE A 112 4.33 4.14 9.53
N ALA A 113 4.13 3.09 10.31
CA ALA A 113 4.49 1.72 9.94
C ALA A 113 3.25 0.96 9.50
N THR A 114 3.30 0.26 8.37
CA THR A 114 2.16 -0.50 7.85
C THR A 114 2.58 -1.82 7.23
N ALA A 115 1.70 -2.83 7.36
CA ALA A 115 1.84 -4.10 6.65
C ALA A 115 1.47 -3.99 5.15
N TRP A 116 0.85 -2.89 4.72
CA TRP A 116 0.44 -2.71 3.34
C TRP A 116 1.65 -2.42 2.45
N VAL A 117 1.89 -3.32 1.51
CA VAL A 117 2.87 -3.10 0.44
C VAL A 117 2.19 -2.24 -0.62
N ARG A 118 2.89 -1.22 -1.12
CA ARG A 118 2.45 -0.49 -2.31
C ARG A 118 2.47 -1.45 -3.50
N THR A 119 1.36 -2.14 -3.76
CA THR A 119 1.25 -2.92 -4.98
C THR A 119 1.27 -1.95 -6.16
N ARG A 120 2.21 -2.13 -7.08
CA ARG A 120 2.23 -1.43 -8.38
C ARG A 120 1.09 -1.97 -9.26
N TRP A 121 -0.17 -1.74 -8.91
CA TRP A 121 -1.30 -2.10 -9.76
C TRP A 121 -1.47 -1.18 -11.00
N TRP A 122 -0.70 -0.09 -11.10
CA TRP A 122 -0.91 0.95 -12.11
C TRP A 122 0.09 0.97 -13.29
N ARG A 123 1.09 0.07 -13.36
CA ARG A 123 2.13 0.13 -14.42
C ARG A 123 2.08 -0.97 -15.50
N SER A 124 1.10 -1.86 -15.51
CA SER A 124 1.06 -3.01 -16.44
C SER A 124 -0.14 -3.04 -17.39
N ARG A 125 -0.80 -1.90 -17.66
CA ARG A 125 -1.69 -1.76 -18.83
C ARG A 125 -1.31 -0.56 -19.71
N ALA A 126 -0.02 -0.41 -20.00
CA ALA A 126 0.37 0.27 -21.23
C ALA A 126 0.21 -0.75 -22.37
N CYS A 127 -1.02 -0.87 -22.87
CA CYS A 127 -1.27 -1.59 -24.11
C CYS A 127 -0.44 -0.90 -25.19
N THR A 128 0.56 -1.61 -25.70
CA THR A 128 1.40 -1.14 -26.81
C THR A 128 0.52 -1.08 -28.05
N VAL A 129 -0.02 0.09 -28.36
CA VAL A 129 -0.48 0.40 -29.72
C VAL A 129 0.76 0.74 -30.52
N ARG A 130 1.38 -0.29 -31.13
CA ARG A 130 2.24 -0.05 -32.30
C ARG A 130 1.32 0.23 -33.48
N ARG A 131 1.66 1.32 -34.17
CA ARG A 131 0.98 1.90 -35.34
C ARG A 131 0.77 0.89 -36.45
#